data_AF-A0A401W367-F1
#
_entry.id   AF-A0A401W367-F1
#
_cell.length_a   1.000
_cell.length_b   1.000
_cell.length_c   1.000
_cell.angle_alpha   90.00
_cell.angle_beta   90.00
_cell.angle_gamma   90.00
#
_symmetry.space_group_name_H-M   'P 1'
#
loop_
_entity.id
_entity.type
_entity.pdbx_description
1 polymer ?
#
loop_
_entity_poly.entity_id
_entity_poly.type
_entity_poly.pdbx_seq_one_letter_code
_entity_poly.pdbx_strand_id
1 'polypeptide(L)'
;MPGTFKVDVHELGSISRKLDESVTGMRTVTRKMDQATAGQLGHDSLDSACSDFQSKWKYGIGQIAGLANSIRGSVEATAESYRACETGIQQAFAKGLEGTPSGSSSPQSTSGATSRVFG
;
A
#
# COMPACT_ATOMS: atom_id res chain seq x y z
N MET A 1 19.29 0.98 -2.95
CA MET A 1 18.61 0.72 -4.24
C MET A 1 17.16 1.17 -4.15
N PRO A 2 16.82 2.44 -4.47
CA PRO A 2 15.47 3.01 -4.29
C PRO A 2 14.51 2.82 -5.49
N GLY A 3 14.94 2.17 -6.57
CA GLY A 3 14.19 2.12 -7.83
C GLY A 3 13.17 0.98 -7.96
N THR A 4 13.41 -0.16 -7.30
CA THR A 4 12.67 -1.41 -7.54
C THR A 4 11.23 -1.34 -7.03
N PHE A 5 11.00 -0.79 -5.84
CA PHE A 5 9.66 -0.74 -5.23
C PHE A 5 8.71 0.27 -5.91
N LYS A 6 9.27 1.34 -6.49
CA LYS A 6 8.48 2.31 -7.27
C LYS A 6 7.88 1.67 -8.52
N VAL A 7 8.61 0.71 -9.10
CA VAL A 7 8.13 -0.13 -10.21
C VAL A 7 7.07 -1.12 -9.71
N ASP A 8 7.28 -1.79 -8.57
CA ASP A 8 6.30 -2.73 -8.02
C ASP A 8 4.94 -2.07 -7.73
N VAL A 9 4.93 -0.88 -7.10
CA VAL A 9 3.68 -0.12 -6.84
C VAL A 9 2.98 0.27 -8.15
N HIS A 10 3.75 0.62 -9.18
CA HIS A 10 3.20 0.94 -10.50
C HIS A 10 2.59 -0.30 -11.18
N GLU A 11 3.28 -1.44 -11.15
CA GLU A 11 2.80 -2.69 -11.72
C GLU A 11 1.56 -3.22 -10.98
N LEU A 12 1.53 -3.14 -9.66
CA LEU A 12 0.36 -3.50 -8.84
C LEU A 12 -0.82 -2.56 -9.11
N GLY A 13 -0.58 -1.27 -9.33
CA GLY A 13 -1.59 -0.32 -9.80
C GLY A 13 -2.15 -0.69 -11.18
N SER A 14 -1.27 -1.11 -12.11
CA SER A 14 -1.65 -1.59 -13.44
C SER A 14 -2.50 -2.88 -13.37
N ILE A 15 -2.12 -3.83 -12.52
CA ILE A 15 -2.90 -5.06 -12.28
C ILE A 15 -4.26 -4.73 -11.67
N SER A 16 -4.32 -3.84 -10.67
CA SER A 16 -5.59 -3.42 -10.08
C SER A 16 -6.50 -2.79 -11.13
N ARG A 17 -5.96 -1.95 -12.01
CA ARG A 17 -6.73 -1.32 -13.09
C ARG A 17 -7.26 -2.37 -14.08
N LYS A 18 -6.43 -3.31 -14.51
CA LYS A 18 -6.85 -4.41 -15.39
C LYS A 18 -7.93 -5.30 -14.75
N LEU A 19 -7.85 -5.53 -13.44
CA LEU A 19 -8.90 -6.24 -12.71
C LEU A 19 -10.20 -5.44 -12.67
N ASP A 20 -10.13 -4.13 -12.45
CA ASP A 20 -11.31 -3.25 -12.44
C ASP A 20 -11.99 -3.17 -13.82
N GLU A 21 -11.19 -3.07 -14.88
CA GLU A 21 -11.65 -3.15 -16.26
C GLU A 21 -12.31 -4.50 -16.55
N SER A 22 -11.73 -5.60 -16.06
CA SER A 22 -12.30 -6.96 -16.18
C SER A 22 -13.61 -7.09 -15.42
N VAL A 23 -13.71 -6.57 -14.19
CA VAL A 23 -14.93 -6.52 -13.38
C VAL A 23 -16.02 -5.73 -14.10
N THR A 24 -15.67 -4.59 -14.67
CA THR A 24 -16.59 -3.75 -15.45
C THR A 24 -17.08 -4.46 -16.71
N GLY A 25 -16.19 -5.16 -17.42
CA GLY A 25 -16.53 -6.01 -18.55
C GLY A 25 -17.48 -7.14 -18.16
N MET A 26 -17.16 -7.88 -17.10
CA MET A 26 -18.00 -8.96 -16.57
C MET A 26 -19.39 -8.45 -16.13
N ARG A 27 -19.47 -7.28 -15.47
CA ARG A 27 -20.76 -6.64 -15.11
C ARG A 27 -21.57 -6.27 -16.34
N THR A 28 -20.93 -5.76 -17.38
CA THR A 28 -21.57 -5.40 -18.65
C THR A 28 -22.17 -6.63 -19.33
N VAL A 29 -21.40 -7.72 -19.43
CA VAL A 29 -21.88 -8.99 -19.99
C VAL A 29 -23.04 -9.56 -19.16
N THR A 30 -22.93 -9.49 -17.83
CA THR A 30 -24.01 -9.93 -16.92
C THR A 30 -25.30 -9.15 -17.15
N ARG A 31 -25.22 -7.84 -17.35
CA ARG A 31 -26.39 -7.01 -17.66
C ARG A 31 -27.03 -7.38 -19.00
N LYS A 32 -26.22 -7.72 -20.00
CA LYS A 32 -26.71 -8.23 -21.30
C LYS A 32 -27.39 -9.59 -21.16
N MET A 33 -26.87 -10.48 -20.30
CA MET A 33 -27.54 -11.74 -19.96
C MET A 33 -28.90 -11.50 -19.29
N ASP A 34 -28.97 -10.58 -18.32
CA ASP A 34 -30.21 -10.21 -17.62
C ASP A 34 -31.30 -9.78 -18.62
N GLN A 35 -30.92 -8.95 -19.60
CA GLN A 35 -31.81 -8.49 -20.68
C GLN A 35 -32.26 -9.62 -21.61
N ALA A 36 -31.40 -10.60 -21.87
CA ALA A 36 -31.72 -11.75 -22.72
C ALA A 36 -32.62 -12.79 -22.02
N THR A 37 -32.55 -12.90 -20.69
CA THR A 37 -33.33 -13.86 -19.90
C THR A 37 -34.71 -13.34 -19.49
N ALA A 38 -35.01 -12.05 -19.66
CA ALA A 38 -36.29 -11.44 -19.28
C ALA A 38 -37.47 -11.85 -20.19
N GLY A 39 -37.83 -13.14 -20.20
CA GLY A 39 -39.06 -13.68 -20.82
C GLY A 39 -38.89 -14.30 -22.21
N GLN A 40 -37.67 -14.63 -22.64
CA GLN A 40 -37.40 -15.16 -24.00
C GLN A 40 -37.09 -16.66 -24.07
N LEU A 41 -36.84 -17.35 -22.94
CA LEU A 41 -36.38 -18.75 -22.98
C LEU A 41 -37.53 -19.78 -22.96
N GLY A 42 -38.76 -19.35 -22.66
CA GLY A 42 -39.98 -20.14 -22.89
C GLY A 42 -40.17 -21.38 -22.00
N HIS A 43 -39.33 -21.59 -20.98
CA HIS A 43 -39.43 -22.72 -20.05
C HIS A 43 -39.03 -22.31 -18.62
N ASP A 44 -39.94 -22.47 -17.67
CA ASP A 44 -39.79 -22.02 -16.27
C ASP A 44 -38.52 -22.56 -15.59
N SER A 45 -38.10 -23.80 -15.92
CA SER A 45 -36.89 -24.38 -15.34
C SER A 45 -35.60 -23.74 -15.88
N LEU A 46 -35.62 -23.30 -17.15
CA LEU A 46 -34.48 -22.67 -17.78
C LEU A 46 -34.32 -21.22 -17.29
N ASP A 47 -35.43 -20.50 -17.14
CA ASP A 47 -35.44 -19.18 -16.52
C ASP A 47 -34.95 -19.23 -15.06
N SER A 48 -35.40 -20.23 -14.29
CA SER A 48 -34.91 -20.44 -12.93
C SER A 48 -33.41 -20.75 -12.87
N ALA A 49 -32.90 -21.62 -13.76
CA ALA A 49 -31.48 -21.95 -13.80
C ALA A 49 -30.62 -20.75 -14.25
N CYS A 50 -31.09 -19.98 -15.22
CA CYS A 50 -30.42 -18.75 -15.65
C CYS A 50 -30.41 -17.69 -14.54
N SER A 51 -31.51 -17.54 -13.80
CA SER A 51 -31.58 -16.62 -12.65
C SER A 51 -30.60 -17.01 -11.54
N ASP A 52 -30.54 -18.30 -11.17
CA ASP A 52 -29.59 -18.81 -10.17
C ASP A 52 -28.13 -18.63 -10.62
N PHE A 53 -27.84 -18.96 -11.89
CA PHE A 53 -26.53 -18.72 -12.49
C PHE A 53 -26.16 -17.24 -12.42
N GLN A 54 -27.04 -16.34 -12.83
CA GLN A 54 -26.79 -14.90 -12.84
C GLN A 54 -26.55 -14.37 -11.42
N SER A 55 -27.31 -14.84 -10.43
CA SER A 55 -27.13 -14.46 -9.03
C SER A 55 -25.73 -14.86 -8.51
N LYS A 56 -25.36 -16.14 -8.72
CA LYS A 56 -24.04 -16.67 -8.34
C LYS A 56 -22.90 -15.97 -9.08
N TRP A 57 -23.11 -15.65 -10.36
CA TRP A 57 -22.15 -14.93 -11.19
C TRP A 57 -21.94 -13.49 -10.71
N LYS A 58 -23.03 -12.75 -10.40
CA LYS A 58 -22.97 -11.41 -9.79
C LYS A 58 -22.20 -11.44 -8.47
N TYR A 59 -22.44 -12.43 -7.62
CA TYR A 59 -21.70 -12.63 -6.37
C TYR A 59 -20.20 -12.86 -6.61
N GLY A 60 -19.84 -13.78 -7.51
CA GLY A 60 -18.44 -14.08 -7.84
C GLY A 60 -17.67 -12.86 -8.35
N ILE A 61 -18.29 -12.04 -9.22
CA ILE A 61 -17.70 -10.77 -9.67
C ILE A 61 -17.48 -9.82 -8.49
N GLY A 62 -18.43 -9.75 -7.55
CA GLY A 62 -18.29 -8.95 -6.33
C GLY A 62 -17.07 -9.37 -5.49
N GLN A 63 -16.87 -10.68 -5.31
CA GLN A 63 -15.72 -11.22 -4.58
C GLN A 63 -14.38 -10.87 -5.25
N ILE A 64 -14.30 -10.99 -6.58
CA ILE A 64 -13.10 -10.62 -7.34
C ILE A 64 -12.79 -9.12 -7.18
N ALA A 65 -13.81 -8.27 -7.28
CA ALA A 65 -13.65 -6.83 -7.11
C ALA A 65 -13.18 -6.46 -5.69
N GLY A 66 -13.74 -7.12 -4.66
CA GLY A 66 -13.33 -6.95 -3.28
C GLY A 66 -11.86 -7.30 -3.06
N LEU A 67 -11.43 -8.47 -3.57
CA LEU A 67 -10.04 -8.91 -3.47
C LEU A 67 -9.07 -7.94 -4.18
N ALA A 68 -9.43 -7.46 -5.37
CA ALA A 68 -8.65 -6.48 -6.13
C ALA A 68 -8.39 -5.20 -5.32
N ASN A 69 -9.45 -4.68 -4.69
CA ASN A 69 -9.37 -3.48 -3.85
C ASN A 69 -8.50 -3.71 -2.61
N SER A 70 -8.62 -4.87 -1.96
CA SER A 70 -7.79 -5.21 -0.80
C SER A 70 -6.31 -5.28 -1.14
N ILE A 71 -5.96 -5.87 -2.30
CA ILE A 71 -4.56 -5.93 -2.77
C ILE A 71 -4.02 -4.52 -3.03
N ARG A 72 -4.81 -3.65 -3.69
CA ARG A 72 -4.39 -2.26 -3.91
C ARG A 72 -4.13 -1.53 -2.59
N GLY A 73 -5.07 -1.64 -1.64
CA GLY A 73 -4.96 -0.99 -0.34
C GLY A 73 -3.75 -1.48 0.48
N SER A 74 -3.45 -2.78 0.47
CA SER A 74 -2.30 -3.32 1.21
C SER A 74 -0.96 -2.85 0.63
N VAL A 75 -0.87 -2.71 -0.70
CA VAL A 75 0.32 -2.20 -1.39
C VAL A 75 0.54 -0.72 -1.09
N GLU A 76 -0.52 0.09 -1.13
CA GLU A 76 -0.47 1.51 -0.78
C GLU A 76 -0.05 1.70 0.69
N ALA A 77 -0.64 0.94 1.62
CA ALA A 77 -0.29 0.98 3.04
C ALA A 77 1.17 0.55 3.28
N THR A 78 1.66 -0.45 2.55
CA THR A 78 3.05 -0.89 2.61
C THR A 78 3.98 0.23 2.11
N ALA A 79 3.63 0.87 0.99
CA ALA A 79 4.39 1.98 0.44
C ALA A 79 4.47 3.18 1.39
N GLU A 80 3.36 3.51 2.04
CA GLU A 80 3.30 4.58 3.04
C GLU A 80 4.16 4.27 4.26
N SER A 81 4.07 3.04 4.79
CA SER A 81 4.87 2.59 5.95
C SER A 81 6.38 2.72 5.68
N TYR A 82 6.83 2.37 4.48
CA TYR A 82 8.22 2.54 4.10
C TYR A 82 8.62 4.00 3.92
N ARG A 83 7.77 4.85 3.33
CA ARG A 83 8.04 6.31 3.23
C ARG A 83 8.15 6.95 4.61
N ALA A 84 7.29 6.56 5.54
CA ALA A 84 7.34 7.02 6.93
C ALA A 84 8.65 6.58 7.60
N CYS A 85 9.07 5.32 7.39
CA CYS A 85 10.34 4.80 7.91
C CYS A 85 11.55 5.55 7.33
N GLU A 86 11.60 5.76 6.01
CA GLU A 86 12.68 6.50 5.34
C GLU A 86 12.74 7.96 5.83
N THR A 87 11.58 8.62 5.99
CA THR A 87 11.51 9.98 6.53
C THR A 87 12.01 10.02 7.97
N GLY A 88 11.65 9.04 8.79
CA GLY A 88 12.13 8.91 10.17
C GLY A 88 13.64 8.72 10.24
N ILE A 89 14.20 7.88 9.37
CA ILE A 89 15.66 7.67 9.25
C ILE A 89 16.34 8.98 8.83
N GLN A 90 15.85 9.66 7.79
CA GLN A 90 16.40 10.92 7.32
C GLN A 90 16.34 12.01 8.39
N GLN A 91 15.24 12.13 9.13
CA GLN A 91 15.14 13.07 10.25
C GLN A 91 16.10 12.72 11.38
N ALA A 92 16.29 11.44 11.70
CA ALA A 92 17.24 11.00 12.73
C ALA A 92 18.68 11.33 12.33
N PHE A 93 19.06 11.09 11.07
CA PHE A 93 20.37 11.46 10.54
C PHE A 93 20.57 12.99 10.50
N ALA A 94 19.57 13.76 10.08
CA ALA A 94 19.64 15.22 10.08
C ALA A 94 19.87 15.78 11.49
N LYS A 95 19.12 15.30 12.48
CA LYS A 95 19.30 15.67 13.90
C LYS A 95 20.64 15.21 14.47
N GLY A 96 21.13 14.04 14.05
CA GLY A 96 22.44 13.53 14.44
C GLY A 96 23.61 14.35 13.90
N LEU A 97 23.48 14.91 12.68
CA LEU A 97 24.45 15.84 12.12
C LEU A 97 24.42 17.22 12.81
N GLU A 98 23.25 17.71 13.22
CA GLU A 98 23.12 18.94 14.02
C GLU A 98 23.68 18.78 15.45
N GLY A 99 23.78 17.55 15.96
CA GLY A 99 24.20 17.23 17.32
C GLY A 99 25.71 17.04 17.53
N THR A 100 26.59 17.47 16.62
CA THR A 100 28.06 17.42 16.85
C THR A 100 28.55 18.77 17.42
N PRO A 101 28.65 18.97 18.75
CA PRO A 101 29.48 20.04 19.26
C PRO A 101 30.94 19.69 18.96
N SER A 102 31.52 20.43 18.02
CA SER A 102 32.97 20.62 17.98
C SER A 102 33.43 21.11 19.36
N GLY A 103 34.06 20.22 20.10
CA GLY A 103 34.69 20.49 21.38
C GLY A 103 36.06 19.83 21.46
N SER A 104 36.85 19.91 20.39
CA SER A 104 38.27 19.58 20.44
C SER A 104 39.03 20.74 21.08
N SER A 105 39.23 20.70 22.40
CA SER A 105 40.39 21.33 23.03
C SER A 105 40.70 20.69 24.38
N SER A 106 41.64 19.75 24.37
CA SER A 106 42.50 19.39 25.50
C SER A 106 43.95 19.38 24.96
N PRO A 107 45.03 19.55 25.76
CA PRO A 107 45.15 20.03 27.13
C PRO A 107 46.18 21.19 27.25
N GLN A 108 46.05 22.11 28.23
CA GLN A 108 47.21 22.93 28.64
C GLN A 108 47.51 22.74 30.13
N SER A 109 48.55 21.94 30.35
CA SER A 109 49.35 21.91 31.56
C SER A 109 49.97 23.30 31.78
N THR A 110 49.70 23.93 32.92
CA THR A 110 50.61 24.93 33.48
C THR A 110 50.89 24.60 34.93
N SER A 111 52.17 24.26 35.13
CA SER A 111 52.85 24.11 36.40
C SER A 111 52.93 25.46 37.11
N GLY A 112 52.66 25.51 38.42
CA GLY A 112 52.81 26.74 39.21
C GLY A 112 52.42 26.55 40.69
N ALA A 113 53.42 26.47 41.55
CA ALA A 113 53.33 26.21 42.99
C ALA A 113 52.69 27.34 43.83
N THR A 114 52.04 27.00 44.96
CA THR A 114 52.18 27.58 46.34
C THR A 114 50.99 27.11 47.21
N SER A 115 51.18 26.23 48.20
CA SER A 115 51.64 26.44 49.59
C SER A 115 50.51 26.74 50.61
N ARG A 116 50.60 26.06 51.78
CA ARG A 116 49.89 26.19 53.08
C ARG A 116 48.62 25.33 53.21
N VAL A 117 48.53 24.24 54.00
CA VAL A 117 48.89 23.91 55.41
C VAL A 117 48.05 24.66 56.46
N PHE A 118 47.45 23.86 57.36
CA PHE A 118 46.59 24.13 58.55
C PHE A 118 45.09 24.30 58.32
N GLY A 119 44.18 23.62 59.04
CA GLY A 119 44.33 22.69 60.17
C GLY A 119 43.00 22.02 60.51
#